data_AF-A0A423WYF4-F1
#
_entry.id   AF-A0A423WYF4-F1
#
_cell.length_a   1.000
_cell.length_b   1.000
_cell.length_c   1.000
_cell.angle_alpha   90.00
_cell.angle_beta   90.00
_cell.angle_gamma   90.00
#
_symmetry.space_group_name_H-M   'P 1'
#
loop_
_entity.id
_entity.type
_entity.pdbx_description
1 polymer ?
#
loop_
_entity_poly.entity_id
_entity_poly.type
_entity_poly.pdbx_seq_one_letter_code
_entity_poly.pdbx_strand_id
1 'polypeptide(L)'
;MSHSNNDAGTNSTVFLRRITILTFPPAFIMLIIAGVEGNRVFPALGLIPQAASVIFGYSLLYRERVIALGSPIRAFSPSNIFCVDIALSIWYLGFLIPTWIALPWQRDEPLIVLATYASVFMMVNFGIHVYFAAAEALHIITSRQTPFKSLSAEYTPLNEAYADDYSNIEEGHAVLPQ
;
A
#
# COMPACT_ATOMS: atom_id res chain seq x y z
N MET A 1 12.56 22.62 -0.49
CA MET A 1 11.95 22.14 0.78
C MET A 1 11.09 20.87 0.58
N SER A 2 11.39 20.02 -0.41
CA SER A 2 10.64 18.78 -0.72
C SER A 2 11.36 17.48 -0.34
N HIS A 3 12.61 17.56 0.12
CA HIS A 3 13.44 16.38 0.42
C HIS A 3 12.99 15.66 1.71
N SER A 4 12.51 16.39 2.72
CA SER A 4 12.17 15.84 4.04
C SER A 4 10.96 14.88 4.05
N ASN A 5 10.01 15.03 3.13
CA ASN A 5 8.78 14.21 3.13
C ASN A 5 9.00 12.82 2.54
N ASN A 6 9.91 12.67 1.58
CA ASN A 6 10.19 11.39 0.94
C ASN A 6 10.99 10.45 1.85
N ASP A 7 11.88 11.03 2.67
CA ASP A 7 12.68 10.26 3.63
C ASP A 7 11.80 9.70 4.76
N ALA A 8 10.83 10.47 5.24
CA ALA A 8 9.90 10.05 6.29
C ALA A 8 8.98 8.90 5.85
N GLY A 9 8.45 8.95 4.62
CA GLY A 9 7.61 7.89 4.06
C GLY A 9 8.37 6.56 3.89
N THR A 10 9.58 6.64 3.33
CA THR A 10 10.45 5.47 3.14
C THR A 10 10.83 4.83 4.47
N ASN A 11 11.22 5.63 5.47
CA ASN A 11 11.57 5.13 6.81
C ASN A 11 10.38 4.44 7.50
N SER A 12 9.16 4.97 7.32
CA SER A 12 7.95 4.39 7.87
C SER A 12 7.61 3.03 7.25
N THR A 13 7.78 2.90 5.93
CA THR A 13 7.53 1.62 5.24
C THR A 13 8.48 0.52 5.71
N VAL A 14 9.78 0.81 5.76
CA VAL A 14 10.82 -0.11 6.25
C VAL A 14 10.54 -0.51 7.70
N PHE A 15 10.15 0.45 8.54
CA PHE A 15 9.82 0.21 9.93
C PHE A 15 8.63 -0.75 10.09
N LEU A 16 7.51 -0.50 9.39
CA LEU A 16 6.33 -1.37 9.43
C LEU A 16 6.64 -2.79 8.93
N ARG A 17 7.43 -2.93 7.85
CA ARG A 17 7.89 -4.25 7.36
C ARG A 17 8.83 -4.97 8.34
N ARG A 18 9.58 -4.25 9.16
CA ARG A 18 10.36 -4.87 10.25
C ARG A 18 9.45 -5.35 11.38
N ILE A 19 8.38 -4.62 11.70
CA ILE A 19 7.41 -5.06 12.70
C ILE A 19 6.78 -6.39 12.30
N THR A 20 6.44 -6.60 11.02
CA THR A 20 5.87 -7.89 10.58
C THR A 20 6.84 -9.05 10.84
N ILE A 21 8.14 -8.83 10.64
CA ILE A 21 9.19 -9.82 10.93
C ILE A 21 9.38 -10.02 12.44
N LEU A 22 9.46 -8.93 13.21
CA LEU A 22 9.74 -8.97 14.64
C LEU A 22 8.59 -9.53 15.49
N THR A 23 7.36 -9.43 14.99
CA THR A 23 6.18 -10.00 15.66
C THR A 23 6.09 -11.52 15.50
N PHE A 24 6.84 -12.12 14.56
CA PHE A 24 6.77 -13.56 14.30
C PHE A 24 7.27 -14.44 15.45
N PRO A 25 8.47 -14.23 16.06
CA PRO A 25 8.94 -15.08 17.15
C PRO A 25 7.97 -15.15 18.36
N PRO A 26 7.45 -14.03 18.90
CA PRO A 26 6.48 -14.11 19.99
C PRO A 26 5.14 -14.70 19.52
N ALA A 27 4.70 -14.41 18.29
CA ALA A 27 3.49 -15.03 17.73
C ALA A 27 3.63 -16.55 17.61
N PHE A 28 4.80 -17.04 17.20
CA PHE A 28 5.13 -18.45 17.07
C PHE A 28 4.91 -19.18 18.39
N ILE A 29 5.52 -18.67 19.47
CA ILE A 29 5.39 -19.26 20.80
C ILE A 29 3.92 -19.22 21.26
N MET A 30 3.28 -18.06 21.19
CA MET A 30 1.93 -17.87 21.72
C MET A 30 0.86 -18.67 20.98
N LEU A 31 0.91 -18.72 19.64
CA LEU A 31 -0.07 -19.44 18.82
C LEU A 31 0.08 -20.96 18.95
N ILE A 32 1.31 -21.48 19.12
CA ILE A 32 1.52 -22.91 19.41
C ILE A 32 0.94 -23.27 20.77
N ILE A 33 1.28 -22.53 21.83
CA ILE A 33 0.75 -22.81 23.18
C ILE A 33 -0.78 -22.72 23.17
N ALA A 34 -1.36 -21.68 22.55
CA ALA A 34 -2.81 -21.53 22.43
C ALA A 34 -3.48 -22.69 21.67
N GLY A 35 -2.82 -23.21 20.62
CA GLY A 35 -3.33 -24.35 19.87
C GLY A 35 -3.27 -25.67 20.64
N VAL A 36 -2.16 -25.91 21.36
CA VAL A 36 -1.95 -27.11 22.18
C VAL A 36 -2.91 -27.13 23.37
N GLU A 37 -2.93 -26.07 24.18
CA GLU A 37 -3.80 -25.97 25.36
C GLU A 37 -5.29 -25.98 24.97
N GLY A 38 -5.64 -25.36 23.85
CA GLY A 38 -7.00 -25.32 23.36
C GLY A 38 -7.48 -26.61 22.70
N ASN A 39 -6.60 -27.61 22.49
CA ASN A 39 -6.85 -28.80 21.65
C ASN A 39 -7.49 -28.44 20.30
N ARG A 40 -7.10 -27.28 19.73
CA ARG A 40 -7.69 -26.70 18.52
C ARG A 40 -6.58 -26.29 17.57
N VAL A 41 -6.74 -26.68 16.31
CA VAL A 41 -5.75 -26.41 15.26
C VAL A 41 -5.81 -24.96 14.79
N PHE A 42 -6.97 -24.30 14.88
CA PHE A 42 -7.21 -22.97 14.31
C PHE A 42 -6.26 -21.85 14.81
N PRO A 43 -5.97 -21.70 16.11
CA PRO A 43 -4.97 -20.72 16.57
C PRO A 43 -3.59 -20.96 15.96
N ALA A 44 -3.13 -22.22 15.94
CA ALA A 44 -1.82 -22.57 15.39
C ALA A 44 -1.72 -22.38 13.86
N LEU A 45 -2.82 -22.55 13.11
CA LEU A 45 -2.82 -22.31 11.66
C LEU A 45 -2.61 -20.83 11.30
N GLY A 46 -2.86 -19.91 12.23
CA GLY A 46 -2.49 -18.49 12.09
C GLY A 46 -0.99 -18.28 11.84
N LEU A 47 -0.15 -19.28 12.11
CA LEU A 47 1.28 -19.24 11.78
C LEU A 47 1.57 -19.29 10.28
N ILE A 48 0.67 -19.83 9.47
CA ILE A 48 0.85 -19.92 8.02
C ILE A 48 0.87 -18.51 7.39
N PRO A 49 -0.17 -17.65 7.56
CA PRO A 49 -0.11 -16.29 7.05
C PRO A 49 1.03 -15.48 7.70
N GLN A 50 1.38 -15.77 8.96
CA GLN A 50 2.53 -15.14 9.62
C GLN A 50 3.87 -15.46 8.95
N ALA A 51 4.14 -16.73 8.68
CA ALA A 51 5.37 -17.13 7.99
C ALA A 51 5.44 -16.53 6.58
N ALA A 52 4.31 -16.54 5.86
CA ALA A 52 4.23 -15.91 4.53
C ALA A 52 4.52 -14.40 4.59
N SER A 53 3.98 -13.69 5.59
CA SER A 53 4.24 -12.26 5.81
C SER A 53 5.71 -11.99 6.11
N VAL A 54 6.35 -12.81 6.95
CA VAL A 54 7.79 -12.68 7.26
C VAL A 54 8.63 -12.86 6.00
N ILE A 55 8.37 -13.91 5.23
CA ILE A 55 9.10 -14.19 3.99
C ILE A 55 8.94 -13.03 3.02
N PHE A 56 7.72 -12.52 2.87
CA PHE A 56 7.43 -11.39 1.99
C PHE A 56 8.12 -10.10 2.45
N GLY A 57 7.96 -9.72 3.73
CA GLY A 57 8.58 -8.52 4.30
C GLY A 57 10.11 -8.58 4.26
N TYR A 58 10.69 -9.73 4.58
CA TYR A 58 12.13 -9.95 4.48
C TYR A 58 12.62 -9.85 3.03
N SER A 59 11.91 -10.47 2.07
CA SER A 59 12.28 -10.43 0.66
C SER A 59 12.25 -9.00 0.09
N LEU A 60 11.30 -8.18 0.52
CA LEU A 60 11.20 -6.78 0.12
C LEU A 60 12.38 -5.97 0.68
N LEU A 61 12.62 -6.05 1.99
CA LEU A 61 13.72 -5.35 2.66
C LEU A 61 15.10 -5.79 2.15
N TYR A 62 15.28 -7.08 1.88
CA TYR A 62 16.52 -7.61 1.33
C TYR A 62 16.79 -7.03 -0.06
N ARG A 63 15.77 -6.98 -0.93
CA ARG A 63 15.91 -6.42 -2.27
C ARG A 63 16.17 -4.93 -2.27
N GLU A 64 15.48 -4.16 -1.43
CA GLU A 64 15.75 -2.72 -1.27
C GLU A 64 17.22 -2.47 -0.88
N ARG A 65 17.74 -3.28 0.05
CA ARG A 65 19.15 -3.22 0.44
C ARG A 65 20.09 -3.56 -0.72
N VAL A 66 19.77 -4.55 -1.54
CA VAL A 66 20.62 -4.95 -2.68
C VAL A 66 20.56 -3.94 -3.83
N ILE A 67 19.41 -3.31 -4.07
CA ILE A 67 19.27 -2.22 -5.05
C ILE A 67 20.08 -1.00 -4.60
N ALA A 68 20.06 -0.66 -3.31
CA ALA A 68 20.86 0.43 -2.75
C ALA A 68 22.38 0.22 -2.93
N LEU A 69 22.83 -1.02 -3.13
CA LEU A 69 24.24 -1.37 -3.42
C LEU A 69 24.58 -1.32 -4.92
N GLY A 70 23.66 -0.88 -5.79
CA GLY A 70 23.90 -0.72 -7.23
C GLY A 70 23.68 -1.99 -8.06
N SER A 71 23.06 -3.03 -7.49
CA SER A 71 22.81 -4.28 -8.21
C SER A 71 21.65 -4.15 -9.21
N PRO A 72 21.73 -4.72 -10.43
CA PRO A 72 20.68 -4.63 -11.47
C PRO A 72 19.45 -5.53 -11.21
N ILE A 73 19.10 -5.81 -9.95
CA ILE A 73 17.96 -6.67 -9.64
C ILE A 73 16.66 -5.95 -10.00
N ARG A 74 15.79 -6.61 -10.77
CA ARG A 74 14.46 -6.12 -11.10
C ARG A 74 13.64 -5.92 -9.81
N ALA A 75 13.25 -4.67 -9.56
CA ALA A 75 12.33 -4.32 -8.48
C ALA A 75 10.98 -5.01 -8.68
N PHE A 76 10.28 -5.30 -7.58
CA PHE A 76 8.90 -5.76 -7.67
C PHE A 76 8.03 -4.64 -8.25
N SER A 77 7.10 -5.01 -9.13
CA SER A 77 6.07 -4.06 -9.57
C SER A 77 5.22 -3.64 -8.36
N PRO A 78 4.88 -2.36 -8.20
CA PRO A 78 3.95 -1.89 -7.16
C PRO A 78 2.64 -2.70 -7.13
N SER A 79 2.13 -3.09 -8.30
CA SER A 79 0.92 -3.93 -8.41
C SER A 79 1.09 -5.32 -7.80
N ASN A 80 2.28 -5.91 -7.86
CA ASN A 80 2.53 -7.22 -7.25
C ASN A 80 2.57 -7.10 -5.72
N ILE A 81 3.20 -6.04 -5.21
CA ILE A 81 3.26 -5.76 -3.76
C ILE A 81 1.84 -5.57 -3.23
N PHE A 82 1.05 -4.74 -3.90
CA PHE A 82 -0.37 -4.51 -3.59
C PHE A 82 -1.19 -5.81 -3.59
N CYS A 83 -1.04 -6.66 -4.61
CA CYS A 83 -1.76 -7.93 -4.69
C CYS A 83 -1.40 -8.88 -3.54
N VAL A 84 -0.12 -8.96 -3.18
CA VAL A 84 0.35 -9.77 -2.04
C VAL A 84 -0.16 -9.22 -0.71
N ASP A 85 -0.15 -7.90 -0.51
CA ASP A 85 -0.70 -7.28 0.71
C ASP A 85 -2.22 -7.52 0.85
N ILE A 86 -2.99 -7.46 -0.25
CA ILE A 86 -4.41 -7.85 -0.25
C ILE A 86 -4.57 -9.34 0.08
N ALA A 87 -3.82 -10.21 -0.59
CA ALA A 87 -3.91 -11.64 -0.39
C ALA A 87 -3.62 -12.02 1.07
N LEU A 88 -2.54 -11.45 1.65
CA LEU A 88 -2.20 -11.63 3.06
C LEU A 88 -3.28 -11.07 3.98
N SER A 89 -3.84 -9.89 3.69
CA SER A 89 -4.93 -9.31 4.50
C SER A 89 -6.16 -10.21 4.55
N ILE A 90 -6.60 -10.73 3.40
CA ILE A 90 -7.72 -11.68 3.30
C ILE A 90 -7.38 -12.96 4.04
N TRP A 91 -6.15 -13.46 3.89
CA TRP A 91 -5.71 -14.67 4.55
C TRP A 91 -5.72 -14.52 6.08
N TYR A 92 -5.16 -13.44 6.61
CA TYR A 92 -5.24 -13.13 8.05
C TYR A 92 -6.67 -13.03 8.55
N LEU A 93 -7.55 -12.34 7.82
CA LEU A 93 -8.95 -12.23 8.19
C LEU A 93 -9.64 -13.60 8.24
N GLY A 94 -9.32 -14.46 7.27
CA GLY A 94 -9.81 -15.84 7.18
C GLY A 94 -9.38 -16.74 8.34
N PHE A 95 -8.26 -16.46 9.02
CA PHE A 95 -7.85 -17.17 10.23
C PHE A 95 -8.30 -16.48 11.52
N LEU A 96 -8.27 -15.14 11.56
CA LEU A 96 -8.74 -14.36 12.71
C LEU A 96 -10.21 -14.68 13.03
N ILE A 97 -11.11 -14.60 12.05
CA ILE A 97 -12.55 -14.81 12.30
C ILE A 97 -12.82 -16.17 12.95
N PRO A 98 -12.36 -17.32 12.39
CA PRO A 98 -12.51 -18.61 13.05
C PRO A 98 -11.85 -18.70 14.42
N THR A 99 -10.66 -18.12 14.63
CA THR A 99 -10.00 -18.10 15.94
C THR A 99 -10.90 -17.47 17.01
N TRP A 100 -11.55 -16.36 16.69
CA TRP A 100 -12.44 -15.66 17.62
C TRP A 100 -13.77 -16.40 17.82
N ILE A 101 -14.37 -16.93 16.74
CA ILE A 101 -15.61 -17.74 16.83
C ILE A 101 -15.38 -19.01 17.67
N ALA A 102 -14.17 -19.57 17.61
CA ALA A 102 -13.80 -20.77 18.33
C ALA A 102 -13.40 -20.51 19.80
N LEU A 103 -13.52 -19.29 20.34
CA LEU A 103 -13.24 -19.07 21.77
C LEU A 103 -14.34 -19.71 22.64
N PRO A 104 -13.97 -20.41 23.73
CA PRO A 104 -14.96 -20.96 24.65
C PRO A 104 -15.70 -19.82 25.36
N TRP A 105 -17.02 -19.97 25.54
CA TRP A 105 -17.88 -18.85 25.97
C TRP A 105 -17.69 -18.45 27.44
N GLN A 106 -17.37 -19.38 28.36
CA GLN A 106 -17.43 -19.09 29.81
C GLN A 106 -16.58 -19.97 30.76
N ARG A 107 -15.90 -21.03 30.29
CA ARG A 107 -15.31 -22.02 31.21
C ARG A 107 -13.79 -21.99 31.37
N ASP A 108 -13.05 -21.37 30.44
CA ASP A 108 -11.59 -21.44 30.40
C ASP A 108 -10.96 -20.04 30.27
N GLU A 109 -11.09 -19.21 31.31
CA GLU A 109 -10.54 -17.85 31.34
C GLU A 109 -9.05 -17.78 30.91
N PRO A 110 -8.15 -18.66 31.39
CA PRO A 110 -6.74 -18.59 31.00
C PRO A 110 -6.52 -18.81 29.50
N LEU A 111 -7.31 -19.71 28.90
CA LEU A 111 -7.22 -20.02 27.47
C LEU A 111 -7.76 -18.87 26.62
N ILE A 112 -8.86 -18.23 27.04
CA ILE A 112 -9.42 -17.05 26.37
C ILE A 112 -8.38 -15.91 26.36
N VAL A 113 -7.77 -15.65 27.51
CA VAL A 113 -6.73 -14.63 27.65
C VAL A 113 -5.53 -14.95 26.75
N LEU A 114 -5.03 -16.19 26.78
CA LEU A 114 -3.90 -16.63 25.95
C LEU A 114 -4.20 -16.49 24.44
N ALA A 115 -5.35 -17.00 23.99
CA ALA A 115 -5.75 -16.95 22.59
C ALA A 115 -5.99 -15.51 22.12
N THR A 116 -6.53 -14.65 22.98
CA THR A 116 -6.69 -13.21 22.72
C THR A 116 -5.32 -12.56 22.50
N TYR A 117 -4.37 -12.74 23.42
CA TYR A 117 -3.02 -12.20 23.27
C TYR A 117 -2.28 -12.77 22.06
N ALA A 118 -2.44 -14.07 21.76
CA ALA A 118 -1.86 -14.67 20.57
C ALA A 118 -2.42 -14.03 19.27
N SER A 119 -3.73 -13.71 19.26
CA SER A 119 -4.38 -13.08 18.10
C SER A 119 -3.92 -11.64 17.85
N VAL A 120 -3.40 -10.94 18.86
CA VAL A 120 -2.86 -9.56 18.71
C VAL A 120 -1.78 -9.51 17.64
N PHE A 121 -0.88 -10.49 17.60
CA PHE A 121 0.17 -10.51 16.59
C PHE A 121 -0.39 -10.68 15.17
N MET A 122 -1.45 -11.48 15.02
CA MET A 122 -2.15 -11.60 13.74
C MET A 122 -2.85 -10.29 13.36
N MET A 123 -3.50 -9.62 14.33
CA MET A 123 -4.15 -8.32 14.11
C MET A 123 -3.16 -7.23 13.69
N VAL A 124 -1.99 -7.17 14.32
CA VAL A 124 -0.92 -6.22 13.96
C VAL A 124 -0.49 -6.43 12.51
N ASN A 125 -0.21 -7.67 12.11
CA ASN A 125 0.19 -7.97 10.74
C ASN A 125 -0.92 -7.70 9.73
N PHE A 126 -2.15 -8.10 10.04
CA PHE A 126 -3.34 -7.77 9.26
C PHE A 126 -3.44 -6.25 9.06
N GLY A 127 -3.35 -5.46 10.13
CA GLY A 127 -3.41 -4.00 10.07
C GLY A 127 -2.33 -3.40 9.19
N ILE A 128 -1.09 -3.91 9.26
CA ILE A 128 0.02 -3.46 8.41
C ILE A 128 -0.26 -3.75 6.92
N HIS A 129 -0.72 -4.96 6.58
CA HIS A 129 -1.04 -5.31 5.19
C HIS A 129 -2.23 -4.52 4.65
N VAL A 130 -3.27 -4.32 5.45
CA VAL A 130 -4.41 -3.46 5.07
C VAL A 130 -3.96 -2.02 4.87
N TYR A 131 -3.10 -1.50 5.74
CA TYR A 131 -2.54 -0.16 5.60
C TYR A 131 -1.80 0.01 4.26
N PHE A 132 -0.89 -0.92 3.92
CA PHE A 132 -0.16 -0.87 2.66
C PHE A 132 -1.08 -1.03 1.45
N ALA A 133 -2.03 -1.97 1.50
CA ALA A 133 -3.01 -2.16 0.44
C ALA A 133 -3.86 -0.91 0.22
N ALA A 134 -4.33 -0.28 1.30
CA ALA A 134 -5.12 0.95 1.23
C ALA A 134 -4.31 2.14 0.69
N ALA A 135 -3.05 2.29 1.13
CA ALA A 135 -2.16 3.35 0.65
C ALA A 135 -1.92 3.23 -0.86
N GLU A 136 -1.63 2.03 -1.36
CA GLU A 136 -1.45 1.78 -2.79
C GLU A 136 -2.75 1.93 -3.59
N ALA A 137 -3.89 1.46 -3.05
CA ALA A 137 -5.19 1.69 -3.68
C ALA A 137 -5.48 3.18 -3.84
N LEU A 138 -5.22 3.98 -2.81
CA LEU A 138 -5.41 5.44 -2.85
C LEU A 138 -4.47 6.08 -3.88
N HIS A 139 -3.21 5.64 -3.96
CA HIS A 139 -2.26 6.11 -4.96
C HIS A 139 -2.71 5.78 -6.39
N ILE A 140 -3.22 4.56 -6.64
CA ILE A 140 -3.78 4.15 -7.94
C ILE A 140 -5.01 4.99 -8.30
N ILE A 141 -5.91 5.25 -7.35
CA ILE A 141 -7.12 6.06 -7.59
C ILE A 141 -6.74 7.50 -7.90
N THR A 142 -5.84 8.10 -7.12
CA THR A 142 -5.41 9.51 -7.29
C THR A 142 -4.64 9.71 -8.60
N SER A 143 -3.73 8.80 -8.95
CA SER A 143 -2.96 8.89 -10.20
C SER A 143 -3.85 8.79 -11.44
N ARG A 144 -4.90 7.96 -11.42
CA ARG A 144 -5.90 7.87 -12.51
C ARG A 144 -6.74 9.13 -12.70
N GLN A 145 -6.81 10.02 -11.73
CA GLN A 145 -7.57 11.28 -11.84
C GLN A 145 -6.76 12.41 -12.50
N THR A 146 -5.43 12.31 -12.56
CA THR A 146 -4.56 13.32 -13.18
C THR A 146 -4.63 13.45 -14.71
N PRO A 147 -4.84 12.39 -15.53
CA PRO A 147 -4.91 12.55 -16.99
C PRO A 147 -6.16 13.34 -17.45
N PHE A 148 -7.23 13.39 -16.66
CA PHE A 148 -8.45 14.14 -17.02
C PHE A 148 -8.35 15.65 -16.79
N LYS A 149 -7.39 16.14 -16.00
CA LYS A 149 -7.17 17.58 -15.83
C LYS A 149 -6.37 18.22 -16.96
N SER A 150 -5.71 17.44 -17.81
CA SER A 150 -4.88 17.98 -18.90
C SER A 150 -5.68 18.32 -20.16
N LEU A 151 -6.87 17.75 -20.35
CA LEU A 151 -7.71 18.04 -21.54
C LEU A 151 -8.48 19.36 -21.46
N SER A 152 -8.67 19.92 -20.25
CA SER A 152 -9.32 21.24 -20.08
C SER A 152 -8.32 22.41 -20.09
N ALA A 153 -7.01 22.14 -20.00
CA ALA A 153 -5.96 23.15 -20.07
C ALA A 153 -5.48 23.41 -21.51
N GLU A 154 -5.85 22.54 -22.46
CA GLU A 154 -5.59 22.68 -23.89
C GLU A 154 -6.87 23.14 -24.62
N TYR A 155 -7.49 24.22 -24.14
CA TYR A 155 -8.44 24.99 -24.93
C TYR A 155 -7.82 26.35 -25.22
N THR A 156 -7.03 26.42 -26.29
CA THR A 156 -6.59 27.68 -26.88
C THR A 156 -7.77 28.28 -27.63
N PRO A 157 -8.33 29.43 -27.23
CA PRO A 157 -9.40 30.07 -28.00
C PRO A 157 -8.84 30.47 -29.37
N LEU A 158 -9.35 29.85 -30.44
CA LEU A 158 -8.96 30.08 -31.83
C LEU A 158 -9.32 31.49 -32.38
N ASN A 159 -9.75 32.43 -31.55
CA ASN A 159 -10.42 33.64 -32.00
C ASN A 159 -9.55 34.90 -32.05
N GLU A 160 -8.25 34.82 -31.74
CA GLU A 160 -7.36 35.99 -31.79
C GLU A 160 -6.60 36.16 -33.12
N ALA A 161 -6.66 35.19 -34.04
CA ALA A 161 -5.89 35.23 -35.30
C ALA A 161 -6.63 35.85 -36.50
N TYR A 162 -7.85 36.40 -36.31
CA TYR A 162 -8.67 36.95 -37.41
C TYR A 162 -9.00 38.45 -37.30
N ALA A 163 -8.44 39.16 -36.32
CA ALA A 163 -8.75 40.57 -36.08
C ALA A 163 -7.86 41.59 -36.82
N ASP A 164 -6.72 41.17 -37.38
CA ASP A 164 -5.68 42.13 -37.83
C ASP A 164 -5.61 42.37 -39.36
N ASP A 165 -6.47 41.75 -40.17
CA ASP A 165 -6.35 41.86 -41.65
C ASP A 165 -7.26 42.92 -42.31
N TYR A 166 -8.06 43.67 -41.54
CA TYR A 166 -8.98 44.68 -42.11
C TYR A 166 -8.55 46.13 -41.93
N SER A 167 -7.43 46.43 -41.26
CA SER A 167 -6.98 47.81 -41.01
C SER A 167 -6.05 48.39 -42.07
N ASN A 168 -5.57 47.59 -43.04
CA ASN A 168 -4.52 48.02 -43.98
C ASN A 168 -4.98 48.31 -45.43
N ILE A 169 -6.28 48.34 -45.72
CA ILE A 169 -6.76 48.50 -47.11
C ILE A 169 -7.19 49.95 -47.46
N GLU A 170 -7.34 50.89 -46.52
CA GLU A 170 -7.94 52.20 -46.83
C GLU A 170 -6.99 53.40 -47.08
N GLU A 171 -5.65 53.25 -47.05
CA GLU A 171 -4.76 54.44 -47.01
C GLU A 171 -3.83 54.70 -48.22
N GLY A 172 -4.14 54.19 -49.42
CA GLY A 172 -3.23 54.44 -50.56
C GLY A 172 -3.85 54.44 -51.95
N HIS A 173 -4.46 55.56 -52.39
CA HIS A 173 -4.20 56.18 -53.71
C HIS A 173 -5.12 57.37 -54.00
N ALA A 174 -4.63 58.60 -53.85
CA ALA A 174 -5.13 59.77 -54.59
C ALA A 174 -4.03 60.83 -54.71
N VAL A 175 -3.09 60.63 -55.65
CA VAL A 175 -2.22 61.70 -56.15
C VAL A 175 -2.44 61.76 -57.66
N LEU A 176 -3.10 62.82 -58.12
CA LEU A 176 -3.19 63.19 -59.54
C LEU A 176 -2.05 64.14 -59.91
N PRO A 177 -1.42 63.99 -61.08
CA PRO A 177 -0.38 64.88 -61.55
C PRO A 177 -0.94 66.14 -62.23
N GLN A 178 -0.11 67.18 -62.14
CA GLN A 178 -0.14 68.57 -62.62
C GLN A 178 -1.11 68.95 -63.74
#